data_AF-A0A399ZZ54-F1
#
_entry.id   AF-A0A399ZZ54-F1
#
_cell.length_a   1.000
_cell.length_b   1.000
_cell.length_c   1.000
_cell.angle_alpha   90.00
_cell.angle_beta   90.00
_cell.angle_gamma   90.00
#
_symmetry.space_group_name_H-M   'P 1'
#
loop_
_entity.id
_entity.type
_entity.pdbx_description
1 polymer ?
#
loop_
_entity_poly.entity_id
_entity_poly.type
_entity_poly.pdbx_seq_one_letter_code
_entity_poly.pdbx_strand_id
1 'polypeptide(L)'
;MTLANVSPNAIVAAQSIRILYGTAAAGSLVEVRDQVTGPVVSTDQSPGVTQEVVLGTTAADRNGLWQLGPFTPLPPGQHVLTVYQLGAAGAIEIAGSPVVVTVLGVG
;
A
#
# COMPACT_ATOMS: atom_id res chain seq x y z
N MET A 1 6.88 10.12 6.87
CA MET A 1 5.85 9.07 6.78
C MET A 1 6.51 7.80 6.31
N THR A 2 6.23 6.66 6.93
CA THR A 2 6.91 5.38 6.62
C THR A 2 5.94 4.21 6.69
N LEU A 3 6.23 3.16 5.89
CA LEU A 3 5.76 1.80 6.11
C LEU A 3 6.89 1.03 6.79
N ALA A 4 6.64 0.45 7.97
CA ALA A 4 7.69 -0.09 8.83
C ALA A 4 7.77 -1.62 8.87
N ASN A 5 6.71 -2.32 8.47
CA ASN A 5 6.60 -3.78 8.66
C ASN A 5 6.85 -4.60 7.40
N VAL A 6 7.18 -3.93 6.29
CA VAL A 6 7.53 -4.56 5.02
C VAL A 6 8.84 -3.92 4.56
N SER A 7 9.88 -4.74 4.42
CA SER A 7 11.16 -4.28 3.89
C SER A 7 11.05 -4.01 2.38
N PRO A 8 11.76 -3.00 1.85
CA PRO A 8 11.87 -2.81 0.41
C PRO A 8 12.40 -4.06 -0.29
N ASN A 9 11.76 -4.44 -1.40
CA ASN A 9 12.05 -5.62 -2.21
C ASN A 9 11.89 -6.96 -1.47
N ALA A 10 11.09 -7.00 -0.40
CA ALA A 10 10.81 -8.24 0.31
C ALA A 10 10.13 -9.28 -0.60
N ILE A 11 10.45 -10.55 -0.38
CA ILE A 11 9.74 -11.70 -0.96
C ILE A 11 9.00 -12.38 0.17
N VAL A 12 7.69 -12.48 0.06
CA VAL A 12 6.80 -13.03 1.10
C VAL A 12 5.92 -14.13 0.52
N ALA A 13 5.49 -15.08 1.35
CA ALA A 13 4.47 -16.04 0.92
C ALA A 13 3.11 -15.34 0.75
N ALA A 14 2.27 -15.85 -0.15
CA ALA A 14 0.86 -15.46 -0.23
C ALA A 14 0.23 -15.43 1.17
N GLN A 15 -0.73 -14.53 1.37
CA GLN A 15 -1.50 -14.46 2.61
C GLN A 15 -0.72 -13.99 3.86
N SER A 16 0.57 -13.68 3.73
CA SER A 16 1.44 -13.33 4.88
C SER A 16 1.29 -11.88 5.34
N ILE A 17 0.94 -10.97 4.44
CA ILE A 17 0.72 -9.55 4.77
C ILE A 17 -0.79 -9.32 4.93
N ARG A 18 -1.21 -9.01 6.17
CA ARG A 18 -2.61 -8.68 6.50
C ARG A 18 -2.77 -7.41 7.32
N ILE A 19 -1.67 -6.96 7.92
CA ILE A 19 -1.59 -5.75 8.71
C ILE A 19 -0.39 -4.98 8.16
N LEU A 20 -0.55 -3.67 8.02
CA LEU A 20 0.51 -2.72 7.69
C LEU A 20 0.58 -1.70 8.84
N TYR A 21 1.78 -1.25 9.17
CA TYR A 21 1.95 -0.21 10.19
C TYR A 21 3.18 0.64 9.89
N GLY A 22 3.22 1.83 10.49
CA GLY A 22 4.33 2.74 10.35
C GLY A 22 4.10 4.08 11.02
N THR A 23 4.69 5.13 10.46
CA THR A 23 4.62 6.48 11.02
C THR A 23 4.01 7.49 10.04
N ALA A 24 3.26 8.45 10.57
CA ALA A 24 2.72 9.61 9.85
C ALA A 24 2.62 10.81 10.82
N ALA A 25 2.14 11.97 10.35
CA ALA A 25 1.90 13.09 11.27
C ALA A 25 0.83 12.69 12.31
N ALA A 26 1.01 13.09 13.57
CA ALA A 26 0.08 12.75 14.64
C ALA A 26 -1.35 13.23 14.35
N GLY A 27 -2.34 12.35 14.51
CA GLY A 27 -3.75 12.65 14.23
C GLY A 27 -4.12 12.75 12.74
N SER A 28 -3.19 12.51 11.82
CA SER A 28 -3.47 12.57 10.38
C SER A 28 -4.22 11.34 9.87
N LEU A 29 -4.94 11.50 8.76
CA LEU A 29 -5.46 10.38 7.99
C LEU A 29 -4.36 9.79 7.11
N VAL A 30 -4.32 8.47 7.08
CA VAL A 30 -3.35 7.65 6.35
C VAL A 30 -4.10 6.74 5.39
N GLU A 31 -3.78 6.80 4.11
CA GLU A 31 -4.28 5.91 3.08
C GLU A 31 -3.14 5.06 2.55
N VAL A 32 -3.35 3.75 2.43
CA VAL A 32 -2.37 2.86 1.79
C VAL A 32 -2.91 2.44 0.45
N ARG A 33 -2.09 2.60 -0.58
CA ARG A 33 -2.39 2.14 -1.94
C ARG A 33 -1.36 1.13 -2.40
N ASP A 34 -1.82 0.23 -3.24
CA ASP A 34 -1.03 -0.78 -3.94
C ASP A 34 -1.10 -0.52 -5.43
N GLN A 35 0.05 -0.31 -6.06
CA GLN A 35 0.14 -0.30 -7.52
C GLN A 35 0.52 -1.70 -8.00
N VAL A 36 -0.40 -2.33 -8.71
CA VAL A 36 -0.19 -3.65 -9.28
C VAL A 36 0.30 -3.49 -10.72
N THR A 37 1.53 -3.90 -10.98
CA THR A 37 2.11 -3.94 -12.33
C THR A 37 1.71 -5.24 -13.01
N GLY A 38 0.50 -5.30 -13.58
CA GLY A 38 0.02 -6.44 -14.37
C GLY A 38 -0.01 -6.11 -15.88
N PRO A 39 0.07 -7.12 -16.77
CA PRO A 39 -0.31 -6.93 -18.17
C PRO A 39 -1.80 -6.64 -18.22
N VAL A 40 -2.16 -5.38 -18.44
CA VAL A 40 -3.55 -4.99 -18.65
C VAL A 40 -3.99 -5.55 -20.00
N VAL A 41 -4.83 -6.59 -20.01
CA VAL A 41 -5.63 -6.93 -21.19
C VAL A 41 -6.76 -5.92 -21.28
N SER A 42 -6.42 -4.71 -21.72
CA SER A 42 -7.40 -3.76 -22.22
C SER A 42 -7.56 -4.03 -23.71
N THR A 43 -8.79 -4.20 -24.17
CA THR A 43 -9.12 -4.20 -25.60
C THR A 43 -8.86 -2.83 -26.25
N ASP A 44 -8.54 -1.80 -25.45
CA ASP A 44 -7.99 -0.52 -25.88
C ASP A 44 -6.50 -0.48 -25.54
N GLN A 45 -5.67 -0.93 -26.49
CA GLN A 45 -4.22 -1.20 -26.45
C GLN A 45 -3.36 -0.02 -25.90
N SER A 46 -3.50 0.31 -24.62
CA SER A 46 -2.56 1.15 -23.89
C SER A 46 -1.68 0.24 -23.02
N PRO A 47 -0.47 -0.13 -23.47
CA PRO A 47 0.50 -0.84 -22.63
C PRO A 47 0.85 0.01 -21.41
N GLY A 48 0.75 -0.55 -20.21
CA GLY A 48 1.33 0.07 -19.01
C GLY A 48 0.40 0.93 -18.15
N VAL A 49 -0.92 0.67 -18.13
CA VAL A 49 -1.78 1.27 -17.09
C VAL A 49 -1.41 0.66 -15.73
N THR A 50 -0.64 1.38 -14.91
CA THR A 50 -0.52 1.10 -13.48
C THR A 50 -1.90 1.28 -12.86
N GLN A 51 -2.50 0.17 -12.40
CA GLN A 51 -3.72 0.24 -11.60
C GLN A 51 -3.32 0.45 -10.15
N GLU A 52 -3.81 1.53 -9.57
CA GLU A 52 -3.65 1.85 -8.17
C GLU A 52 -4.91 1.46 -7.41
N VAL A 53 -4.75 0.57 -6.43
CA VAL A 53 -5.83 0.03 -5.60
C VAL A 53 -5.66 0.54 -4.18
N VAL A 54 -6.68 1.17 -3.63
CA VAL A 54 -6.69 1.54 -2.21
C VAL A 54 -6.86 0.27 -1.36
N LEU A 55 -5.86 -0.05 -0.55
CA LEU A 55 -5.93 -1.16 0.42
C LEU A 55 -6.77 -0.78 1.64
N GLY A 56 -6.77 0.49 2.00
CA GLY A 56 -7.64 1.05 3.03
C GLY A 56 -7.11 2.36 3.60
N THR A 57 -7.90 2.92 4.52
CA THR A 57 -7.61 4.16 5.24
C THR A 57 -7.62 3.90 6.75
N THR A 58 -6.77 4.62 7.48
CA THR A 58 -6.67 4.59 8.94
C THR A 58 -6.23 5.95 9.47
N ALA A 59 -6.24 6.16 10.78
CA ALA A 59 -5.73 7.38 11.40
C ALA A 59 -4.45 7.08 12.18
N ALA A 60 -3.48 8.00 12.11
CA ALA A 60 -2.34 7.98 13.01
C ALA A 60 -2.76 8.47 14.40
N ASP A 61 -2.27 7.81 15.44
CA ASP A 61 -2.51 8.19 16.82
C ASP A 61 -1.78 9.50 17.20
N ARG A 62 -1.86 9.88 18.49
CA ARG A 62 -1.20 11.09 19.01
C ARG A 62 0.33 11.03 18.96
N ASN A 63 0.91 9.85 18.82
CA ASN A 63 2.34 9.62 18.67
C ASN A 63 2.77 9.50 17.20
N GLY A 64 1.81 9.61 16.26
CA GLY A 64 2.07 9.43 14.83
C GLY A 64 2.17 7.97 14.39
N LEU A 65 1.78 7.01 15.23
CA LEU A 65 1.74 5.59 14.89
C LEU A 65 0.40 5.24 14.26
N TRP A 66 0.44 4.47 13.17
CA TRP A 66 -0.76 3.99 12.51
C TRP A 66 -0.69 2.50 12.26
N GLN A 67 -1.85 1.86 12.20
CA GLN A 67 -2.02 0.47 11.82
C GLN A 67 -3.22 0.34 10.88
N LEU A 68 -3.03 -0.36 9.77
CA LEU A 68 -4.07 -0.70 8.80
C LEU A 68 -4.22 -2.22 8.75
N GLY A 69 -5.41 -2.72 9.04
CA GLY A 69 -5.76 -4.12 8.90
C GLY A 69 -6.75 -4.60 9.96
N PRO A 70 -7.24 -5.85 9.84
CA PRO A 70 -6.94 -6.78 8.75
C PRO A 70 -7.56 -6.31 7.43
N PHE A 71 -6.82 -6.45 6.32
CA PHE A 71 -7.33 -6.22 4.97
C PHE A 71 -7.21 -7.49 4.12
N THR A 72 -7.86 -7.49 2.95
CA THR A 72 -7.76 -8.62 2.03
C THR A 72 -6.28 -8.82 1.64
N PRO A 73 -5.70 -10.00 1.92
CA PRO A 73 -4.32 -10.31 1.57
C PRO A 73 -4.02 -10.02 0.10
N LEU A 74 -2.81 -9.51 -0.15
CA LEU A 74 -2.33 -9.25 -1.49
C LEU A 74 -2.30 -10.56 -2.31
N PRO A 75 -2.79 -10.55 -3.57
CA PRO A 75 -2.67 -11.70 -4.45
C PRO A 75 -1.18 -11.98 -4.78
N PRO A 76 -0.85 -13.15 -5.36
CA PRO A 76 0.49 -13.39 -5.86
C PRO A 76 0.88 -12.39 -6.96
N GLY A 77 2.11 -11.89 -6.93
CA GLY A 77 2.59 -10.90 -7.88
C GLY A 77 3.54 -9.86 -7.27
N GLN A 78 3.94 -8.90 -8.10
CA GLN A 78 4.68 -7.72 -7.65
C GLN A 78 3.70 -6.60 -7.29
N HIS A 79 3.94 -5.99 -6.14
CA HIS A 79 3.15 -4.91 -5.57
C HIS A 79 4.06 -3.73 -5.24
N VAL A 80 3.59 -2.52 -5.48
CA VAL A 80 4.28 -1.29 -5.05
C VAL A 80 3.37 -0.56 -4.07
N LEU A 81 3.70 -0.68 -2.78
CA LEU A 81 2.92 -0.10 -1.71
C LEU A 81 3.37 1.34 -1.45
N THR A 82 2.44 2.27 -1.49
CA THR A 82 2.68 3.67 -1.14
C THR A 82 1.70 4.12 -0.06
N VAL A 83 2.24 4.81 0.94
CA VAL A 83 1.46 5.35 2.07
C VAL A 83 1.27 6.84 1.82
N TYR A 84 0.03 7.32 1.87
CA TYR A 84 -0.35 8.70 1.66
C TYR A 84 -0.93 9.30 2.92
N GLN A 85 -0.55 10.54 3.24
CA GLN A 85 -1.21 11.33 4.26
C GLN A 85 -2.27 12.21 3.58
N LEU A 86 -3.50 12.12 4.06
CA LEU A 86 -4.61 12.92 3.57
C LEU A 86 -4.82 14.14 4.47
N GLY A 87 -5.06 15.29 3.84
CA GLY A 87 -5.48 16.51 4.50
C GLY A 87 -6.94 16.49 4.95
N ALA A 88 -7.38 17.55 5.64
CA ALA A 88 -8.76 17.67 6.11
C ALA A 88 -9.81 17.63 4.99
N ALA A 89 -9.43 18.01 3.77
CA ALA A 89 -10.28 17.95 2.58
C ALA A 89 -10.32 16.56 1.90
N GLY A 90 -9.58 15.57 2.43
CA GLY A 90 -9.43 14.24 1.82
C GLY A 90 -8.46 14.19 0.63
N ALA A 91 -7.78 15.30 0.32
CA ALA A 91 -6.75 15.35 -0.71
C ALA A 91 -5.42 14.81 -0.18
N ILE A 92 -4.62 14.19 -1.06
CA ILE A 92 -3.25 13.77 -0.74
C ILE A 92 -2.40 15.02 -0.50
N GLU A 93 -1.77 15.11 0.66
CA GLU A 93 -0.82 16.19 1.00
C GLU A 93 0.63 15.70 0.98
N ILE A 94 0.86 14.46 1.44
CA ILE A 94 2.21 13.88 1.54
C ILE A 94 2.16 12.43 1.03
N ALA A 95 3.10 12.07 0.17
CA ALA A 95 3.35 10.68 -0.23
C ALA A 95 4.62 10.17 0.46
N GLY A 96 4.57 8.95 0.98
CA GLY A 96 5.73 8.22 1.50
C GLY A 96 6.58 7.62 0.38
N SER A 97 7.74 7.07 0.74
CA SER A 97 8.56 6.30 -0.21
C SER A 97 7.88 5.00 -0.60
N PRO A 98 7.83 4.65 -1.91
CA PRO A 98 7.23 3.40 -2.35
C PRO A 98 8.03 2.19 -1.87
N VAL A 99 7.33 1.12 -1.50
CA VAL A 99 7.89 -0.15 -1.06
C VAL A 99 7.48 -1.24 -2.02
N VAL A 100 8.45 -1.80 -2.75
CA VAL A 100 8.22 -2.94 -3.64
C VAL A 100 8.18 -4.22 -2.81
N VAL A 101 7.20 -5.08 -3.04
CA VAL A 101 7.11 -6.42 -2.43
C VAL A 101 6.66 -7.44 -3.46
N THR A 102 7.25 -8.63 -3.41
CA THR A 102 6.87 -9.77 -4.25
C THR A 102 6.16 -10.80 -3.39
N VAL A 103 4.91 -11.08 -3.73
CA VAL A 103 4.08 -12.10 -3.06
C VAL A 103 4.16 -13.38 -3.90
N LEU A 104 4.68 -14.45 -3.29
CA LEU A 104 4.78 -15.76 -3.93
C LEU A 104 3.41 -16.45 -3.98
N GLY A 105 3.14 -17.18 -5.07
CA GLY A 105 1.94 -18.02 -5.18
C GLY A 105 1.90 -19.14 -4.16
N VAL A 106 0.70 -19.62 -3.83
CA VAL A 106 0.56 -20.92 -3.17
C VAL A 106 0.79 -22.00 -4.23
N GLY A 107 1.84 -22.79 -4.05
CA GLY A 107 2.08 -24.02 -4.81
C GLY A 107 1.43 -25.22 -4.14
#